data_AF-A0A9P6V8X6-F1
#
_entry.id   AF-A0A9P6V8X6-F1
#
_cell.length_a   1.000
_cell.length_b   1.000
_cell.length_c   1.000
_cell.angle_alpha   90.00
_cell.angle_beta   90.00
_cell.angle_gamma   90.00
#
_symmetry.space_group_name_H-M   'P 1'
#
loop_
_entity.id
_entity.type
_entity.pdbx_description
1 polymer ?
#
loop_
_entity_poly.entity_id
_entity_poly.type
_entity_poly.pdbx_seq_one_letter_code
_entity_poly.pdbx_strand_id
1 'polypeptide(L)'
;RSNVGKYALRNSSSVEPWTGTENIIKSLSAQFTSTQGLCRSAPGQDVTEMDVDTVHSDPLTPLELELREQLCDLADFTLQAHSEHLQYLEGLPASIESNDRISTSVAAYENAKQALLGPLGNLKLNQRAIQLAQKYRDFTTLVSLSVKDEEAISSYITKYQQDFANALFWFYIQTENYAKLMKHSELHSDMFTTFIDSHDCRSVGWLHDIKIKRFGEGSRRLQLCAASETHLDRRMTLSSLSKLMLLAEGTQNGFVNEGTASYAAKCNEMLSTTTVQVDVANFLMVQAQAMKSIEDKVESVLAKLGSTILVNQTVLREAVAKSVRELLEREALSSEDLLDVLMLQQAQEINNMDVCGIALDICFQATDIPENRRPYVLQDIWRRVFIADKDAYWRLQDVSDLESRERLMASWMCRAYAVIHHADGHKDEMLLRPQDAKCTMPDNLFRERCQETGGMSEAEVKVQYELMIQDYERENDELDKRIREGQLLEKWQRVKMIVKEEREAAMNFGGSQDVMMGEDTEMDMS
;
A
#
# COMPACT_ATOMS: atom_id res chain seq x y z
N ARG A 1 -39.41 -16.62 -30.96
CA ARG A 1 -40.64 -15.83 -31.22
C ARG A 1 -41.56 -16.01 -30.01
N SER A 2 -41.66 -15.01 -29.13
CA SER A 2 -42.37 -15.18 -27.86
C SER A 2 -43.88 -15.25 -28.09
N ASN A 3 -44.56 -16.12 -27.33
CA ASN A 3 -46.01 -16.34 -27.38
C ASN A 3 -46.83 -15.11 -26.92
N VAL A 4 -46.17 -14.00 -26.58
CA VAL A 4 -46.78 -12.79 -26.02
C VAL A 4 -47.71 -12.11 -27.04
N GLY A 5 -47.33 -12.07 -28.31
CA GLY A 5 -48.12 -11.42 -29.37
C GLY A 5 -49.38 -12.19 -29.80
N LYS A 6 -49.44 -13.51 -29.57
CA LYS A 6 -50.60 -14.34 -29.98
C LYS A 6 -51.72 -14.39 -28.93
N TYR A 7 -51.42 -14.11 -27.66
CA TYR A 7 -52.34 -14.36 -26.55
C TYR A 7 -52.70 -13.12 -25.72
N ALA A 8 -52.27 -11.92 -26.11
CA ALA A 8 -52.63 -10.66 -25.42
C ALA A 8 -52.46 -10.73 -23.88
N LEU A 9 -51.38 -11.39 -23.42
CA LEU A 9 -51.07 -11.48 -21.99
C LEU A 9 -50.48 -10.13 -21.53
N ARG A 10 -51.05 -9.55 -20.47
CA ARG A 10 -50.51 -8.35 -19.81
C ARG A 10 -49.08 -8.65 -19.31
N ASN A 11 -48.17 -7.69 -19.45
CA ASN A 11 -46.73 -7.75 -19.11
C ASN A 11 -46.39 -8.10 -17.64
N SER A 12 -47.36 -8.46 -16.81
CA SER A 12 -47.19 -8.82 -15.40
C SER A 12 -48.04 -10.05 -15.08
N SER A 13 -47.61 -11.23 -15.53
CA SER A 13 -48.21 -12.49 -15.09
C SER A 13 -47.71 -12.80 -13.68
N SER A 14 -48.61 -12.81 -12.71
CA SER A 14 -48.36 -13.21 -11.30
C SER A 14 -48.06 -14.70 -11.11
N VAL A 15 -47.77 -15.41 -12.21
CA VAL A 15 -47.60 -16.86 -12.26
C VAL A 15 -46.20 -17.13 -12.79
N GLU A 16 -45.45 -17.93 -12.05
CA GLU A 16 -44.10 -18.32 -12.42
C GLU A 16 -44.11 -19.07 -13.76
N PRO A 17 -43.28 -18.67 -14.74
CA PRO A 17 -43.16 -19.40 -15.99
C PRO A 17 -42.58 -20.79 -15.70
N TRP A 18 -43.21 -21.84 -16.22
CA TRP A 18 -42.76 -23.23 -15.98
C TRP A 18 -41.28 -23.43 -16.39
N THR A 19 -40.86 -22.81 -17.49
CA THR A 19 -39.47 -22.76 -18.00
C THR A 19 -38.48 -22.11 -17.05
N GLY A 20 -38.94 -21.17 -16.21
CA GLY A 20 -38.11 -20.48 -15.22
C GLY A 20 -38.05 -21.18 -13.87
N THR A 21 -38.66 -22.35 -13.69
CA THR A 21 -38.60 -23.06 -12.40
C THR A 21 -37.16 -23.50 -12.09
N GLU A 22 -36.71 -23.32 -10.85
CA GLU A 22 -35.34 -23.63 -10.41
C GLU A 22 -34.90 -25.07 -10.73
N ASN A 23 -35.84 -26.03 -10.66
CA ASN A 23 -35.59 -27.44 -11.01
C ASN A 23 -35.27 -27.64 -12.50
N ILE A 24 -35.94 -26.89 -13.39
CA ILE A 24 -35.71 -26.98 -14.83
C ILE A 24 -34.38 -26.34 -15.19
N ILE A 25 -34.08 -25.18 -14.60
CA ILE A 25 -32.79 -24.49 -14.74
C ILE A 25 -31.63 -25.42 -14.35
N LYS A 26 -31.71 -26.06 -13.18
CA LYS A 26 -30.71 -27.04 -12.70
C LYS A 26 -30.58 -28.27 -13.61
N SER A 27 -31.70 -28.74 -14.16
CA SER A 27 -31.70 -29.90 -15.07
C SER A 27 -31.05 -29.55 -16.41
N LEU A 28 -31.35 -28.38 -16.96
CA LEU A 28 -30.78 -27.91 -18.23
C LEU A 28 -29.28 -27.59 -18.09
N SER A 29 -28.85 -27.00 -16.97
CA SER A 29 -27.41 -26.77 -16.72
C SER A 29 -26.64 -28.09 -16.56
N ALA A 30 -27.21 -29.09 -15.87
CA ALA A 30 -26.61 -30.42 -15.76
C ALA A 30 -26.52 -31.14 -17.12
N GLN A 31 -27.53 -30.99 -17.99
CA GLN A 31 -27.50 -31.51 -19.35
C GLN A 31 -26.41 -30.82 -20.19
N PHE A 32 -26.23 -29.51 -20.02
CA PHE A 32 -25.20 -28.75 -20.70
C PHE A 32 -23.80 -29.24 -20.31
N THR A 33 -23.52 -29.34 -19.00
CA THR A 33 -22.22 -29.83 -18.52
C THR A 33 -21.93 -31.26 -18.98
N SER A 34 -22.94 -32.12 -18.99
CA SER A 34 -22.80 -33.51 -19.46
C SER A 34 -22.47 -33.57 -20.95
N THR A 35 -23.19 -32.79 -21.77
CA THR A 35 -22.95 -32.68 -23.22
C THR A 35 -21.59 -32.06 -23.53
N GLN A 36 -21.20 -31.04 -22.76
CA GLN A 36 -19.88 -30.43 -22.86
C GLN A 36 -18.75 -31.42 -22.56
N GLY A 37 -18.93 -32.29 -21.55
CA GLY A 37 -17.98 -33.36 -21.22
C GLY A 37 -17.80 -34.34 -22.39
N LEU A 38 -18.91 -34.73 -23.04
CA LEU A 38 -18.87 -35.60 -24.22
C LEU A 38 -18.17 -34.93 -25.42
N CYS A 39 -18.42 -33.65 -25.65
CA CYS A 39 -17.73 -32.87 -26.70
C CYS A 39 -16.23 -32.73 -26.47
N ARG A 40 -15.76 -32.74 -25.21
CA ARG A 40 -14.33 -32.69 -24.85
C ARG A 40 -13.67 -34.07 -24.89
N SER A 41 -14.43 -35.13 -24.61
CA SER A 41 -13.94 -36.50 -24.56
C SER A 41 -14.02 -37.22 -25.92
N ALA A 42 -14.45 -36.53 -26.98
CA ALA A 42 -14.42 -37.06 -28.35
C ALA A 42 -12.95 -37.35 -28.77
N PRO A 43 -12.69 -38.49 -29.43
CA PRO A 43 -11.33 -39.01 -29.62
C PRO A 43 -10.58 -38.17 -30.66
N GLY A 44 -9.78 -37.21 -30.20
CA GLY A 44 -8.91 -36.42 -31.08
C GLY A 44 -8.11 -35.29 -30.42
N GLN A 45 -8.20 -35.11 -29.10
CA GLN A 45 -7.50 -34.01 -28.40
C GLN A 45 -6.50 -34.45 -27.31
N ASP A 46 -6.22 -35.76 -27.18
CA ASP A 46 -5.01 -36.21 -26.49
C ASP A 46 -3.83 -36.16 -27.48
N VAL A 47 -3.30 -34.96 -27.73
CA VAL A 47 -1.95 -34.81 -28.27
C VAL A 47 -1.17 -33.96 -27.28
N THR A 48 -0.30 -34.68 -26.57
CA THR A 48 0.86 -34.19 -25.84
C THR A 48 1.58 -33.06 -26.56
N GLU A 49 2.00 -32.06 -25.79
CA GLU A 49 2.94 -31.02 -26.22
C GLU A 49 4.10 -31.60 -27.03
N MET A 50 4.34 -31.00 -28.20
CA MET A 50 5.46 -31.13 -29.16
C MET A 50 5.00 -31.65 -30.54
N ASP A 51 4.67 -30.75 -31.46
CA ASP A 51 5.59 -30.32 -32.52
C ASP A 51 4.90 -29.25 -33.40
N VAL A 52 5.70 -28.34 -33.92
CA VAL A 52 5.27 -27.25 -34.82
C VAL A 52 5.18 -27.81 -36.25
N ASP A 53 4.22 -27.29 -37.02
CA ASP A 53 4.02 -27.53 -38.46
C ASP A 53 3.43 -28.89 -38.88
N THR A 54 2.09 -29.03 -38.83
CA THR A 54 1.32 -29.68 -39.91
C THR A 54 -0.17 -29.34 -39.84
N VAL A 55 -0.60 -28.43 -40.73
CA VAL A 55 -2.00 -28.07 -40.95
C VAL A 55 -2.67 -29.14 -41.80
N HIS A 56 -3.23 -30.16 -41.16
CA HIS A 56 -4.30 -30.97 -41.75
C HIS A 56 -5.49 -30.98 -40.78
N SER A 57 -6.45 -30.11 -41.10
CA SER A 57 -7.77 -30.08 -40.44
C SER A 57 -8.59 -31.24 -40.99
N ASP A 58 -8.66 -32.34 -40.27
CA ASP A 58 -9.67 -33.36 -40.54
C ASP A 58 -11.07 -32.73 -40.39
N PRO A 59 -12.01 -32.99 -41.31
CA PRO A 59 -13.38 -32.52 -41.18
C PRO A 59 -14.00 -33.21 -39.95
N LEU A 60 -14.47 -32.40 -39.00
CA LEU A 60 -15.28 -32.86 -37.87
C LEU A 60 -16.35 -33.82 -38.38
N THR A 61 -16.53 -34.94 -37.67
CA THR A 61 -17.57 -35.88 -38.05
C THR A 61 -18.93 -35.15 -38.00
N PRO A 62 -19.88 -35.42 -38.91
CA PRO A 62 -21.16 -34.72 -38.96
C PRO A 62 -21.89 -34.72 -37.61
N LEU A 63 -21.72 -35.78 -36.83
CA LEU A 63 -22.27 -35.97 -35.49
C LEU A 63 -21.65 -35.02 -34.46
N GLU A 64 -20.35 -34.73 -34.53
CA GLU A 64 -19.68 -33.78 -33.64
C GLU A 64 -20.11 -32.34 -33.91
N LEU A 65 -20.37 -32.02 -35.19
CA LEU A 65 -20.94 -30.73 -35.59
C LEU A 65 -22.36 -30.57 -35.05
N GLU A 66 -23.21 -31.59 -35.23
CA GLU A 66 -24.59 -31.58 -34.73
C GLU A 66 -24.65 -31.49 -33.19
N LEU A 67 -23.80 -32.24 -32.49
CA LEU A 67 -23.71 -32.18 -31.02
C LEU A 67 -23.26 -30.81 -30.52
N ARG A 68 -22.33 -30.17 -31.24
CA ARG A 68 -21.86 -28.80 -30.96
C ARG A 68 -22.93 -27.74 -31.22
N GLU A 69 -23.74 -27.90 -32.26
CA GLU A 69 -24.90 -27.04 -32.52
C GLU A 69 -25.96 -27.19 -31.42
N GLN A 70 -26.28 -28.42 -31.03
CA GLN A 70 -27.18 -28.72 -29.93
C GLN A 70 -26.70 -28.11 -28.61
N LEU A 71 -25.38 -28.08 -28.37
CA LEU A 71 -24.80 -27.42 -27.21
C LEU A 71 -25.04 -25.89 -27.21
N CYS A 72 -24.97 -25.24 -28.38
CA CYS A 72 -25.30 -23.82 -28.50
C CYS A 72 -26.79 -23.54 -28.26
N ASP A 73 -27.66 -24.40 -28.77
CA ASP A 73 -29.11 -24.26 -28.57
C ASP A 73 -29.48 -24.52 -27.09
N LEU A 74 -28.83 -25.47 -26.44
CA LEU A 74 -28.99 -25.73 -25.00
C LEU A 74 -28.49 -24.55 -24.15
N ALA A 75 -27.39 -23.91 -24.54
CA ALA A 75 -26.96 -22.64 -23.94
C ALA A 75 -28.00 -21.53 -24.14
N ASP A 76 -28.63 -21.45 -25.31
CA ASP A 76 -29.68 -20.47 -25.57
C ASP A 76 -30.91 -20.72 -24.68
N PHE A 77 -31.37 -21.96 -24.57
CA PHE A 77 -32.54 -22.32 -23.76
C PHE A 77 -32.30 -22.13 -22.26
N THR A 78 -31.11 -22.49 -21.75
CA THR A 78 -30.74 -22.27 -20.34
C THR A 78 -30.71 -20.80 -19.99
N LEU A 79 -30.05 -19.96 -20.80
CA LEU A 79 -29.97 -18.52 -20.57
C LEU A 79 -31.34 -17.84 -20.71
N GLN A 80 -32.17 -18.31 -21.65
CA GLN A 80 -33.55 -17.83 -21.76
C GLN A 80 -34.36 -18.18 -20.50
N ALA A 81 -34.26 -19.41 -19.99
CA ALA A 81 -34.93 -19.84 -18.76
C ALA A 81 -34.53 -18.98 -17.54
N HIS A 82 -33.24 -18.67 -17.40
CA HIS A 82 -32.77 -17.74 -16.36
C HIS A 82 -33.32 -16.32 -16.55
N SER A 83 -33.38 -15.80 -17.79
CA SER A 83 -33.93 -14.47 -18.06
C SER A 83 -35.43 -14.38 -17.77
N GLU A 84 -36.18 -15.44 -18.07
CA GLU A 84 -37.62 -15.53 -17.77
C GLU A 84 -37.87 -15.62 -16.26
N HIS A 85 -37.02 -16.34 -15.53
CA HIS A 85 -37.07 -16.40 -14.06
C HIS A 85 -36.79 -15.03 -13.43
N LEU A 86 -35.77 -14.30 -13.92
CA LEU A 86 -35.46 -12.94 -13.47
C LEU A 86 -36.63 -11.97 -13.73
N GLN A 87 -37.18 -11.98 -14.94
CA GLN A 87 -38.31 -11.13 -15.30
C GLN A 87 -39.56 -11.40 -14.43
N TYR A 88 -39.78 -12.66 -14.05
CA TYR A 88 -40.83 -13.01 -13.10
C TYR A 88 -40.57 -12.45 -11.71
N LEU A 89 -39.33 -12.57 -11.20
CA LEU A 89 -38.97 -12.06 -9.88
C LEU A 89 -39.06 -10.52 -9.80
N GLU A 90 -38.69 -9.81 -10.86
CA GLU A 90 -38.85 -8.35 -10.98
C GLU A 90 -40.32 -7.90 -11.03
N GLY A 91 -41.22 -8.76 -11.50
CA GLY A 91 -42.66 -8.49 -11.58
C GLY A 91 -43.43 -8.67 -10.26
N LEU A 92 -42.78 -9.19 -9.21
CA LEU A 92 -43.37 -9.36 -7.88
C LEU A 92 -43.37 -8.03 -7.09
N PRO A 93 -44.35 -7.82 -6.19
CA PRO A 93 -44.37 -6.64 -5.34
C PRO A 93 -43.14 -6.60 -4.43
N ALA A 94 -42.49 -5.44 -4.34
CA ALA A 94 -41.26 -5.25 -3.60
C ALA A 94 -41.44 -5.55 -2.09
N SER A 95 -40.78 -6.61 -1.63
CA SER A 95 -40.62 -7.05 -0.25
C SER A 95 -39.12 -7.26 0.04
N ILE A 96 -38.72 -7.27 1.31
CA ILE A 96 -37.32 -7.52 1.70
C ILE A 96 -36.89 -8.92 1.21
N GLU A 97 -37.76 -9.93 1.36
CA GLU A 97 -37.50 -11.30 0.88
C GLU A 97 -37.49 -11.40 -0.67
N SER A 98 -38.19 -10.52 -1.39
CA SER A 98 -38.15 -10.54 -2.86
C SER A 98 -36.85 -9.94 -3.38
N ASN A 99 -36.31 -8.92 -2.71
CA ASN A 99 -35.04 -8.29 -3.10
C ASN A 99 -33.85 -9.24 -2.94
N ASP A 100 -33.80 -10.02 -1.85
CA ASP A 100 -32.74 -11.02 -1.64
C ASP A 100 -32.80 -12.14 -2.69
N ARG A 101 -34.02 -12.57 -3.06
CA ARG A 101 -34.23 -13.57 -4.12
C ARG A 101 -33.82 -13.05 -5.50
N ILE A 102 -34.13 -11.79 -5.81
CA ILE A 102 -33.69 -11.14 -7.06
C ILE A 102 -32.16 -11.07 -7.08
N SER A 103 -31.52 -10.59 -6.02
CA SER A 103 -30.05 -10.49 -5.93
C SER A 103 -29.37 -11.86 -6.14
N THR A 104 -29.87 -12.90 -5.47
CA THR A 104 -29.36 -14.27 -5.62
C THR A 104 -29.53 -14.79 -7.05
N SER A 105 -30.69 -14.55 -7.66
CA SER A 105 -30.97 -14.97 -9.04
C SER A 105 -30.13 -14.21 -10.07
N VAL A 106 -29.83 -12.93 -9.84
CA VAL A 106 -28.97 -12.13 -10.72
C VAL A 106 -27.54 -12.66 -10.68
N ALA A 107 -27.00 -12.95 -9.48
CA ALA A 107 -25.68 -13.56 -9.35
C ALA A 107 -25.62 -14.95 -10.01
N ALA A 108 -26.66 -15.77 -9.84
CA ALA A 108 -26.75 -17.08 -10.49
C ALA A 108 -26.79 -16.97 -12.03
N TYR A 109 -27.46 -15.95 -12.57
CA TYR A 109 -27.54 -15.70 -14.01
C TYR A 109 -26.19 -15.26 -14.59
N GLU A 110 -25.48 -14.33 -13.94
CA GLU A 110 -24.16 -13.90 -14.42
C GLU A 110 -23.13 -15.05 -14.37
N ASN A 111 -23.15 -15.86 -13.31
CA ASN A 111 -22.32 -17.06 -13.23
C ASN A 111 -22.67 -18.08 -14.33
N ALA A 112 -23.96 -18.27 -14.62
CA ALA A 112 -24.41 -19.15 -15.69
C ALA A 112 -23.96 -18.65 -17.07
N LYS A 113 -23.99 -17.34 -17.35
CA LYS A 113 -23.48 -16.78 -18.61
C LYS A 113 -22.02 -17.16 -18.84
N GLN A 114 -21.15 -16.89 -17.87
CA GLN A 114 -19.72 -17.19 -17.99
C GLN A 114 -19.46 -18.69 -18.13
N ALA A 115 -20.16 -19.52 -17.34
CA ALA A 115 -19.99 -20.98 -17.36
C ALA A 115 -20.48 -21.63 -18.66
N LEU A 116 -21.54 -21.10 -19.27
CA LEU A 116 -22.15 -21.65 -20.48
C LEU A 116 -21.49 -21.11 -21.76
N LEU A 117 -21.21 -19.81 -21.82
CA LEU A 117 -20.70 -19.15 -23.03
C LEU A 117 -19.18 -19.27 -23.18
N GLY A 118 -18.42 -19.26 -22.07
CA GLY A 118 -16.96 -19.39 -22.10
C GLY A 118 -16.47 -20.66 -22.84
N PRO A 119 -17.00 -21.86 -22.54
CA PRO A 119 -16.60 -23.09 -23.23
C PRO A 119 -16.92 -23.14 -24.73
N LEU A 120 -17.97 -22.44 -25.18
CA LEU A 120 -18.37 -22.43 -26.59
C LEU A 120 -17.31 -21.76 -27.47
N GLY A 121 -16.59 -20.78 -26.93
CA GLY A 121 -15.47 -20.14 -27.61
C GLY A 121 -14.30 -21.07 -27.91
N ASN A 122 -14.04 -22.02 -27.01
CA ASN A 122 -12.94 -22.98 -27.16
C ASN A 122 -13.26 -24.10 -28.17
N LEU A 123 -14.54 -24.33 -28.48
CA LEU A 123 -15.01 -25.39 -29.38
C LEU A 123 -15.08 -24.98 -30.87
N LYS A 124 -14.40 -23.87 -31.25
CA LYS A 124 -14.36 -23.29 -32.62
C LYS A 124 -15.73 -22.84 -33.16
N LEU A 125 -16.75 -22.65 -32.33
CA LEU A 125 -18.09 -22.16 -32.72
C LEU A 125 -18.19 -20.64 -32.59
N ASN A 126 -17.17 -19.91 -33.05
CA ASN A 126 -16.99 -18.49 -32.74
C ASN A 126 -18.18 -17.63 -33.19
N GLN A 127 -18.76 -17.91 -34.37
CA GLN A 127 -19.86 -17.10 -34.89
C GLN A 127 -21.17 -17.24 -34.07
N ARG A 128 -21.53 -18.46 -33.67
CA ARG A 128 -22.73 -18.72 -32.87
C ARG A 128 -22.55 -18.24 -31.43
N ALA A 129 -21.34 -18.43 -30.88
CA ALA A 129 -20.97 -17.91 -29.57
C ALA A 129 -21.03 -16.37 -29.53
N ILE A 130 -20.54 -15.68 -30.57
CA ILE A 130 -20.67 -14.22 -30.71
C ILE A 130 -22.14 -13.80 -30.73
N GLN A 131 -23.00 -14.49 -31.48
CA GLN A 131 -24.44 -14.17 -31.54
C GLN A 131 -25.11 -14.34 -30.17
N LEU A 132 -24.79 -15.41 -29.43
CA LEU A 132 -25.31 -15.64 -28.09
C LEU A 132 -24.80 -14.61 -27.09
N ALA A 133 -23.51 -14.29 -27.13
CA ALA A 133 -22.90 -13.26 -26.29
C ALA A 133 -23.53 -11.87 -26.55
N GLN A 134 -23.79 -11.52 -27.82
CA GLN A 134 -24.51 -10.31 -28.19
C GLN A 134 -25.96 -10.31 -27.69
N LYS A 135 -26.68 -11.44 -27.81
CA LYS A 135 -28.08 -11.58 -27.40
C LYS A 135 -28.24 -11.39 -25.89
N TYR A 136 -27.35 -11.98 -25.09
CA TYR A 136 -27.41 -11.94 -23.63
C TYR A 136 -26.51 -10.88 -22.99
N ARG A 137 -25.88 -10.03 -23.81
CA ARG A 137 -24.96 -8.96 -23.38
C ARG A 137 -23.81 -9.46 -22.49
N ASP A 138 -23.30 -10.66 -22.75
CA ASP A 138 -22.07 -11.11 -22.12
C ASP A 138 -20.87 -10.52 -22.86
N PHE A 139 -20.43 -9.36 -22.40
CA PHE A 139 -19.30 -8.65 -23.00
C PHE A 139 -17.96 -9.33 -22.71
N THR A 140 -17.84 -10.11 -21.63
CA THR A 140 -16.58 -10.80 -21.29
C THR A 140 -16.24 -11.87 -22.31
N THR A 141 -17.22 -12.70 -22.67
CA THR A 141 -17.07 -13.71 -23.72
C THR A 141 -16.99 -13.06 -25.11
N LEU A 142 -17.70 -11.95 -25.33
CA LEU A 142 -17.61 -11.24 -26.61
C LEU A 142 -16.19 -10.71 -26.87
N VAL A 143 -15.57 -10.10 -25.85
CA VAL A 143 -14.19 -9.60 -25.91
C VAL A 143 -13.22 -10.74 -26.17
N SER A 144 -13.27 -11.82 -25.39
CA SER A 144 -12.32 -12.94 -25.56
C SER A 144 -12.34 -13.53 -26.97
N LEU A 145 -13.50 -13.53 -27.63
CA LEU A 145 -13.68 -13.98 -29.00
C LEU A 145 -13.25 -12.95 -30.06
N SER A 146 -13.38 -11.65 -29.78
CA SER A 146 -13.11 -10.57 -30.74
C SER A 146 -11.72 -9.94 -30.62
N VAL A 147 -10.88 -10.33 -29.64
CA VAL A 147 -9.55 -9.71 -29.38
C VAL A 147 -8.59 -9.70 -30.58
N LYS A 148 -8.81 -10.57 -31.57
CA LYS A 148 -7.98 -10.64 -32.79
C LYS A 148 -8.44 -9.70 -33.91
N ASP A 149 -9.65 -9.14 -33.81
CA ASP A 149 -10.28 -8.32 -34.84
C ASP A 149 -10.55 -6.91 -34.31
N GLU A 150 -9.64 -5.98 -34.65
CA GLU A 150 -9.68 -4.58 -34.21
C GLU A 150 -10.87 -3.80 -34.80
N GLU A 151 -11.37 -4.19 -35.98
CA GLU A 151 -12.55 -3.57 -36.59
C GLU A 151 -13.82 -3.97 -35.85
N ALA A 152 -13.93 -5.26 -35.49
CA ALA A 152 -15.01 -5.76 -34.65
C ALA A 152 -15.05 -5.05 -33.30
N ILE A 153 -13.90 -4.90 -32.62
CA ILE A 153 -13.79 -4.18 -31.35
C ILE A 153 -14.29 -2.74 -31.49
N SER A 154 -13.84 -2.01 -32.51
CA SER A 154 -14.26 -0.62 -32.75
C SER A 154 -15.78 -0.50 -32.99
N SER A 155 -16.35 -1.46 -33.73
CA SER A 155 -17.80 -1.52 -33.96
C SER A 155 -18.59 -1.78 -32.67
N TYR A 156 -18.08 -2.64 -31.79
CA TYR A 156 -18.73 -2.97 -30.52
C TYR A 156 -18.61 -1.86 -29.49
N ILE A 157 -17.49 -1.14 -29.43
CA ILE A 157 -17.35 0.05 -28.61
C ILE A 157 -18.38 1.10 -29.04
N THR A 158 -18.57 1.31 -30.35
CA THR A 158 -19.57 2.26 -30.85
C THR A 158 -21.01 1.83 -30.51
N LYS A 159 -21.30 0.52 -30.55
CA LYS A 159 -22.65 -0.02 -30.34
C LYS A 159 -23.05 -0.13 -28.86
N TYR A 160 -22.12 -0.55 -28.00
CA TYR A 160 -22.38 -0.89 -26.59
C TYR A 160 -21.70 0.06 -25.60
N GLN A 161 -20.85 0.98 -26.08
CA GLN A 161 -20.23 2.06 -25.29
C GLN A 161 -19.50 1.54 -24.04
N GLN A 162 -19.80 2.10 -22.86
CA GLN A 162 -19.07 1.87 -21.61
C GLN A 162 -19.08 0.41 -21.17
N ASP A 163 -20.19 -0.31 -21.35
CA ASP A 163 -20.32 -1.68 -20.84
C ASP A 163 -19.34 -2.64 -21.53
N PHE A 164 -19.19 -2.50 -22.85
CA PHE A 164 -18.21 -3.27 -23.61
C PHE A 164 -16.78 -2.77 -23.36
N ALA A 165 -16.57 -1.46 -23.26
CA ALA A 165 -15.27 -0.89 -22.96
C ALA A 165 -14.73 -1.38 -21.59
N ASN A 166 -15.57 -1.42 -20.56
CA ASN A 166 -15.22 -1.93 -19.23
C ASN A 166 -14.75 -3.38 -19.28
N ALA A 167 -15.49 -4.25 -19.99
CA ALA A 167 -15.11 -5.65 -20.16
C ALA A 167 -13.79 -5.79 -20.94
N LEU A 168 -13.57 -4.95 -21.95
CA LEU A 168 -12.34 -4.92 -22.74
C LEU A 168 -11.13 -4.49 -21.91
N PHE A 169 -11.28 -3.44 -21.11
CA PHE A 169 -10.21 -2.95 -20.22
C PHE A 169 -9.86 -3.99 -19.16
N TRP A 170 -10.87 -4.61 -18.53
CA TRP A 170 -10.65 -5.73 -17.61
C TRP A 170 -9.89 -6.89 -18.26
N PHE A 171 -10.26 -7.27 -19.47
CA PHE A 171 -9.59 -8.34 -20.21
C PHE A 171 -8.11 -8.01 -20.46
N TYR A 172 -7.77 -6.78 -20.87
CA TYR A 172 -6.38 -6.39 -21.08
C TYR A 172 -5.55 -6.33 -19.79
N ILE A 173 -6.17 -5.93 -18.67
CA ILE A 173 -5.51 -5.96 -17.36
C ILE A 173 -5.24 -7.41 -16.94
N GLN A 174 -6.22 -8.30 -17.06
CA GLN A 174 -6.07 -9.73 -16.71
C GLN A 174 -5.06 -10.47 -17.59
N THR A 175 -4.93 -10.07 -18.85
CA THR A 175 -3.97 -10.66 -19.81
C THR A 175 -2.61 -9.95 -19.83
N GLU A 176 -2.39 -8.98 -18.93
CA GLU A 176 -1.17 -8.16 -18.83
C GLU A 176 -0.77 -7.46 -20.14
N ASN A 177 -1.74 -7.22 -21.05
CA ASN A 177 -1.48 -6.59 -22.34
C ASN A 177 -1.60 -5.06 -22.25
N TYR A 178 -0.71 -4.45 -21.47
CA TYR A 178 -0.71 -3.01 -21.20
C TYR A 178 -0.49 -2.16 -22.45
N ALA A 179 0.25 -2.66 -23.45
CA ALA A 179 0.49 -1.92 -24.69
C ALA A 179 -0.82 -1.66 -25.47
N LYS A 180 -1.68 -2.68 -25.60
CA LYS A 180 -2.98 -2.52 -26.24
C LYS A 180 -3.94 -1.70 -25.39
N LEU A 181 -3.92 -1.89 -24.07
CA LEU A 181 -4.72 -1.09 -23.14
C LEU A 181 -4.42 0.40 -23.30
N MET A 182 -3.14 0.77 -23.33
CA MET A 182 -2.73 2.16 -23.51
C MET A 182 -3.18 2.70 -24.87
N LYS A 183 -3.03 1.92 -25.96
CA LYS A 183 -3.52 2.33 -27.30
C LYS A 183 -5.03 2.65 -27.30
N HIS A 184 -5.85 1.81 -26.66
CA HIS A 184 -7.30 2.07 -26.58
C HIS A 184 -7.65 3.19 -25.59
N SER A 185 -6.86 3.38 -24.54
CA SER A 185 -7.00 4.55 -23.65
C SER A 185 -6.81 5.86 -24.41
N GLU A 186 -5.95 5.88 -25.45
CA GLU A 186 -5.75 7.08 -26.27
C GLU A 186 -6.98 7.42 -27.10
N LEU A 187 -7.62 6.38 -27.66
CA LEU A 187 -8.77 6.53 -28.54
C LEU A 187 -10.07 6.81 -27.77
N HIS A 188 -10.19 6.30 -26.55
CA HIS A 188 -11.40 6.35 -25.73
C HIS A 188 -11.12 6.85 -24.31
N SER A 189 -10.40 7.97 -24.22
CA SER A 189 -9.95 8.60 -22.96
C SER A 189 -11.06 8.79 -21.92
N ASP A 190 -12.24 9.26 -22.32
CA ASP A 190 -13.34 9.53 -21.37
C ASP A 190 -13.93 8.25 -20.78
N MET A 191 -14.06 7.21 -21.60
CA MET A 191 -14.55 5.90 -21.15
C MET A 191 -13.54 5.23 -20.22
N PHE A 192 -12.26 5.33 -20.53
CA PHE A 192 -11.20 4.78 -19.69
C PHE A 192 -11.06 5.56 -18.38
N THR A 193 -11.24 6.87 -18.39
CA THR A 193 -11.32 7.70 -17.17
C THR A 193 -12.43 7.21 -16.25
N THR A 194 -13.64 7.05 -16.80
CA THR A 194 -14.80 6.56 -16.03
C THR A 194 -14.56 5.15 -15.49
N PHE A 195 -13.87 4.30 -16.25
CA PHE A 195 -13.47 2.96 -15.81
C PHE A 195 -12.49 3.00 -14.63
N ILE A 196 -11.41 3.79 -14.71
CA ILE A 196 -10.43 3.92 -13.62
C ILE A 196 -11.02 4.61 -12.39
N ASP A 197 -11.94 5.56 -12.57
CA ASP A 197 -12.59 6.24 -11.44
C ASP A 197 -13.60 5.31 -10.73
N SER A 198 -14.17 4.32 -11.44
CA SER A 198 -15.11 3.34 -10.87
C SER A 198 -14.47 2.04 -10.37
N HIS A 199 -13.27 1.70 -10.83
CA HIS A 199 -12.56 0.48 -10.47
C HIS A 199 -11.18 0.81 -9.87
N ASP A 200 -10.74 0.04 -8.87
CA ASP A 200 -9.46 0.28 -8.17
C ASP A 200 -8.22 -0.16 -8.98
N CYS A 201 -8.07 0.38 -10.21
CA CYS A 201 -6.97 0.07 -11.12
C CYS A 201 -5.75 0.98 -10.87
N ARG A 202 -5.26 1.00 -9.63
CA ARG A 202 -4.18 1.91 -9.19
C ARG A 202 -2.90 1.80 -9.98
N SER A 203 -2.45 0.58 -10.32
CA SER A 203 -1.14 0.33 -10.96
C SER A 203 -1.00 0.92 -12.36
N VAL A 204 -2.10 1.01 -13.12
CA VAL A 204 -2.11 1.54 -14.49
C VAL A 204 -2.77 2.92 -14.56
N GLY A 205 -3.70 3.21 -13.66
CA GLY A 205 -4.50 4.43 -13.67
C GLY A 205 -3.67 5.71 -13.65
N TRP A 206 -2.58 5.75 -12.88
CA TRP A 206 -1.71 6.93 -12.80
C TRP A 206 -1.02 7.28 -14.14
N LEU A 207 -0.70 6.29 -14.99
CA LEU A 207 -0.12 6.56 -16.32
C LEU A 207 -1.12 7.29 -17.22
N HIS A 208 -2.38 6.88 -17.13
CA HIS A 208 -3.44 7.54 -17.86
C HIS A 208 -3.66 8.97 -17.36
N ASP A 209 -3.67 9.17 -16.03
CA ASP A 209 -3.80 10.50 -15.42
C ASP A 209 -2.71 11.46 -15.86
N ILE A 210 -1.45 11.00 -15.97
CA ILE A 210 -0.34 11.80 -16.51
C ILE A 210 -0.67 12.25 -17.93
N LYS A 211 -1.18 11.33 -18.76
CA LYS A 211 -1.45 11.60 -20.17
C LYS A 211 -2.57 12.63 -20.37
N ILE A 212 -3.65 12.51 -19.60
CA ILE A 212 -4.78 13.46 -19.65
C ILE A 212 -4.53 14.72 -18.81
N LYS A 213 -3.33 14.88 -18.25
CA LYS A 213 -2.91 16.01 -17.40
C LYS A 213 -3.75 16.18 -16.12
N ARG A 214 -4.30 15.09 -15.58
CA ARG A 214 -4.93 15.05 -14.23
C ARG A 214 -3.86 14.74 -13.18
N PHE A 215 -2.88 15.62 -13.02
CA PHE A 215 -1.72 15.31 -12.18
C PHE A 215 -2.08 15.17 -10.69
N GLY A 216 -3.10 15.89 -10.21
CA GLY A 216 -3.63 15.75 -8.85
C GLY A 216 -4.13 14.33 -8.52
N GLU A 217 -4.95 13.74 -9.39
CA GLU A 217 -5.46 12.37 -9.17
C GLU A 217 -4.38 11.31 -9.36
N GLY A 218 -3.51 11.47 -10.35
CA GLY A 218 -2.41 10.55 -10.55
C GLY A 218 -1.41 10.57 -9.39
N SER A 219 -1.17 11.74 -8.77
CA SER A 219 -0.40 11.84 -7.52
C SER A 219 -1.05 11.00 -6.41
N ARG A 220 -2.36 11.13 -6.19
CA ARG A 220 -3.08 10.34 -5.16
C ARG A 220 -2.99 8.84 -5.41
N ARG A 221 -3.17 8.41 -6.65
CA ARG A 221 -3.05 6.98 -7.02
C ARG A 221 -1.63 6.47 -6.77
N LEU A 222 -0.60 7.23 -7.16
CA LEU A 222 0.79 6.87 -6.88
C LEU A 222 1.09 6.83 -5.40
N GLN A 223 0.54 7.74 -4.61
CA GLN A 223 0.71 7.74 -3.15
C GLN A 223 0.12 6.46 -2.53
N LEU A 224 -1.04 6.03 -3.00
CA LEU A 224 -1.64 4.75 -2.57
C LEU A 224 -0.83 3.54 -3.03
N CYS A 225 -0.27 3.57 -4.25
CA CYS A 225 0.65 2.52 -4.72
C CYS A 225 1.91 2.47 -3.85
N ALA A 226 2.49 3.62 -3.52
CA ALA A 226 3.68 3.72 -2.68
C ALA A 226 3.41 3.19 -1.27
N ALA A 227 2.23 3.47 -0.70
CA ALA A 227 1.84 2.95 0.62
C ALA A 227 1.71 1.42 0.66
N SER A 228 1.34 0.79 -0.47
CA SER A 228 1.24 -0.68 -0.58
C SER A 228 2.54 -1.36 -1.05
N GLU A 229 3.55 -0.61 -1.45
CA GLU A 229 4.80 -1.15 -2.01
C GLU A 229 5.74 -1.60 -0.90
N THR A 230 6.18 -2.86 -0.97
CA THR A 230 7.07 -3.46 0.03
C THR A 230 8.54 -3.16 -0.28
N HIS A 231 8.93 -2.94 -1.53
CA HIS A 231 10.33 -2.71 -1.88
C HIS A 231 10.71 -1.24 -1.76
N LEU A 232 11.74 -0.93 -0.95
CA LEU A 232 12.19 0.42 -0.63
C LEU A 232 12.45 1.29 -1.86
N ASP A 233 13.26 0.81 -2.80
CA ASP A 233 13.65 1.60 -3.97
C ASP A 233 12.44 1.93 -4.88
N ARG A 234 11.47 1.00 -4.95
CA ARG A 234 10.22 1.22 -5.71
C ARG A 234 9.32 2.20 -4.97
N ARG A 235 9.15 2.05 -3.66
CA ARG A 235 8.39 2.98 -2.81
C ARG A 235 8.94 4.39 -2.89
N MET A 236 10.27 4.55 -2.89
CA MET A 236 10.95 5.83 -3.05
C MET A 236 10.65 6.45 -4.42
N THR A 237 10.72 5.63 -5.48
CA THR A 237 10.44 6.07 -6.86
C THR A 237 8.98 6.53 -7.00
N LEU A 238 8.02 5.74 -6.51
CA LEU A 238 6.59 6.05 -6.53
C LEU A 238 6.26 7.31 -5.72
N SER A 239 6.85 7.45 -4.53
CA SER A 239 6.67 8.64 -3.68
C SER A 239 7.27 9.90 -4.31
N SER A 240 8.44 9.78 -4.94
CA SER A 240 9.09 10.88 -5.67
C SER A 240 8.24 11.31 -6.86
N LEU A 241 7.73 10.35 -7.63
CA LEU A 241 6.87 10.63 -8.77
C LEU A 241 5.53 11.25 -8.33
N SER A 242 4.93 10.76 -7.25
CA SER A 242 3.74 11.34 -6.63
C SER A 242 3.94 12.82 -6.29
N LYS A 243 5.07 13.17 -5.66
CA LYS A 243 5.43 14.56 -5.34
C LYS A 243 5.63 15.40 -6.60
N LEU A 244 6.31 14.88 -7.62
CA LEU A 244 6.51 15.59 -8.89
C LEU A 244 5.17 15.87 -9.59
N MET A 245 4.24 14.92 -9.59
CA MET A 245 2.90 15.13 -10.14
C MET A 245 2.12 16.20 -9.35
N LEU A 246 2.22 16.20 -8.02
CA LEU A 246 1.60 17.23 -7.19
C LEU A 246 2.17 18.62 -7.50
N LEU A 247 3.49 18.74 -7.69
CA LEU A 247 4.13 20.00 -8.08
C LEU A 247 3.69 20.43 -9.49
N ALA A 248 3.58 19.49 -10.42
CA ALA A 248 3.07 19.76 -11.77
C ALA A 248 1.62 20.30 -11.73
N GLU A 249 0.75 19.73 -10.90
CA GLU A 249 -0.62 20.25 -10.67
C GLU A 249 -0.59 21.69 -10.13
N GLY A 250 0.26 21.96 -9.14
CA GLY A 250 0.41 23.29 -8.55
C GLY A 250 0.85 24.35 -9.57
N THR A 251 1.74 23.98 -10.50
CA THR A 251 2.15 24.87 -11.60
C THR A 251 1.06 25.10 -12.64
N GLN A 252 0.18 24.12 -12.88
CA GLN A 252 -0.94 24.28 -13.82
C GLN A 252 -2.07 25.13 -13.27
N ASN A 253 -2.42 24.94 -11.99
CA ASN A 253 -3.62 25.56 -11.41
C ASN A 253 -3.36 26.91 -10.73
N GLY A 254 -2.09 27.29 -10.50
CA GLY A 254 -1.71 28.62 -9.99
C GLY A 254 -2.20 28.97 -8.56
N PHE A 255 -3.00 28.12 -7.94
CA PHE A 255 -3.56 28.28 -6.59
C PHE A 255 -3.31 27.02 -5.77
N VAL A 256 -2.66 27.18 -4.62
CA VAL A 256 -2.50 26.11 -3.62
C VAL A 256 -3.70 26.19 -2.68
N ASN A 257 -4.66 25.27 -2.82
CA ASN A 257 -5.72 25.13 -1.82
C ASN A 257 -5.14 24.57 -0.51
N GLU A 258 -5.76 24.87 0.63
CA GLU A 258 -5.33 24.39 1.95
C GLU A 258 -5.27 22.85 2.02
N GLY A 259 -6.22 22.17 1.37
CA GLY A 259 -6.19 20.71 1.21
C GLY A 259 -5.00 20.19 0.39
N THR A 260 -4.48 20.98 -0.55
CA THR A 260 -3.29 20.66 -1.33
C THR A 260 -2.03 20.78 -0.48
N ALA A 261 -1.97 21.73 0.44
CA ALA A 261 -0.85 21.89 1.37
C ALA A 261 -0.75 20.73 2.38
N SER A 262 -1.87 20.33 2.97
CA SER A 262 -1.93 19.15 3.86
C SER A 262 -1.52 17.86 3.11
N TYR A 263 -1.99 17.70 1.87
CA TYR A 263 -1.60 16.56 1.04
C TYR A 263 -0.12 16.60 0.65
N ALA A 264 0.43 17.77 0.32
CA ALA A 264 1.86 17.95 0.05
C ALA A 264 2.74 17.58 1.26
N ALA A 265 2.30 17.91 2.47
CA ALA A 265 2.98 17.52 3.70
C ALA A 265 3.05 15.98 3.82
N LYS A 266 1.94 15.27 3.59
CA LYS A 266 1.91 13.80 3.60
C LYS A 266 2.82 13.17 2.54
N CYS A 267 2.87 13.73 1.34
CA CYS A 267 3.79 13.26 0.30
C CYS A 267 5.25 13.46 0.70
N ASN A 268 5.59 14.60 1.32
CA ASN A 268 6.93 14.90 1.80
C ASN A 268 7.35 13.96 2.93
N GLU A 269 6.45 13.70 3.88
CA GLU A 269 6.65 12.79 5.01
C GLU A 269 6.93 11.36 4.54
N MET A 270 6.08 10.78 3.69
CA MET A 270 6.32 9.43 3.16
C MET A 270 7.66 9.32 2.43
N LEU A 271 8.02 10.36 1.68
CA LEU A 271 9.29 10.42 0.97
C LEU A 271 10.48 10.57 1.92
N SER A 272 10.38 11.40 2.97
CA SER A 272 11.45 11.59 3.95
C SER A 272 11.70 10.30 4.72
N THR A 273 10.67 9.66 5.26
CA THR A 273 10.77 8.36 5.94
C THR A 273 11.37 7.29 5.02
N THR A 274 10.91 7.21 3.76
CA THR A 274 11.47 6.24 2.81
C THR A 274 12.93 6.53 2.49
N THR A 275 13.31 7.80 2.35
CA THR A 275 14.71 8.19 2.07
C THR A 275 15.61 7.80 3.22
N VAL A 276 15.18 8.06 4.47
CA VAL A 276 15.90 7.62 5.67
C VAL A 276 16.08 6.11 5.68
N GLN A 277 15.04 5.32 5.38
CA GLN A 277 15.17 3.86 5.32
C GLN A 277 16.17 3.40 4.27
N VAL A 278 16.19 4.03 3.09
CA VAL A 278 17.18 3.73 2.04
C VAL A 278 18.59 4.08 2.50
N ASP A 279 18.79 5.22 3.15
CA ASP A 279 20.10 5.65 3.67
C ASP A 279 20.61 4.73 4.78
N VAL A 280 19.74 4.33 5.70
CA VAL A 280 20.04 3.34 6.73
C VAL A 280 20.38 1.99 6.09
N ALA A 281 19.59 1.50 5.15
CA ALA A 281 19.86 0.23 4.46
C ALA A 281 21.21 0.26 3.72
N ASN A 282 21.54 1.37 3.04
CA ASN A 282 22.84 1.56 2.40
C ASN A 282 23.99 1.54 3.42
N PHE A 283 23.83 2.25 4.54
CA PHE A 283 24.81 2.28 5.62
C PHE A 283 25.06 0.88 6.20
N LEU A 284 23.99 0.14 6.52
CA LEU A 284 24.07 -1.24 7.04
C LEU A 284 24.73 -2.18 6.02
N MET A 285 24.42 -2.04 4.73
CA MET A 285 25.02 -2.85 3.67
C MET A 285 26.52 -2.61 3.54
N VAL A 286 26.99 -1.37 3.68
CA VAL A 286 28.43 -1.04 3.72
C VAL A 286 29.09 -1.67 4.94
N GLN A 287 28.43 -1.62 6.11
CA GLN A 287 28.97 -2.26 7.32
C GLN A 287 29.06 -3.78 7.21
N ALA A 288 28.18 -4.42 6.45
CA ALA A 288 28.10 -5.86 6.33
C ALA A 288 28.77 -6.44 5.07
N GLN A 289 29.47 -5.62 4.27
CA GLN A 289 29.98 -5.96 2.94
C GLN A 289 30.92 -7.19 2.91
N ALA A 290 31.60 -7.49 4.02
CA ALA A 290 32.53 -8.61 4.11
C ALA A 290 31.84 -9.99 4.23
N MET A 291 30.54 -10.04 4.55
CA MET A 291 29.81 -11.27 4.82
C MET A 291 29.02 -11.76 3.59
N LYS A 292 28.90 -13.08 3.43
CA LYS A 292 28.24 -13.69 2.26
C LYS A 292 26.75 -13.99 2.48
N SER A 293 26.38 -14.59 3.61
CA SER A 293 24.97 -14.86 3.97
C SER A 293 24.31 -13.62 4.58
N ILE A 294 22.99 -13.50 4.43
CA ILE A 294 22.19 -12.41 5.02
C ILE A 294 22.21 -12.53 6.56
N GLU A 295 22.12 -13.73 7.09
CA GLU A 295 22.17 -14.01 8.53
C GLU A 295 23.53 -13.60 9.13
N ASP A 296 24.63 -13.92 8.46
CA ASP A 296 25.97 -13.47 8.88
C ASP A 296 26.11 -11.93 8.83
N LYS A 297 25.47 -11.29 7.85
CA LYS A 297 25.40 -9.83 7.74
C LYS A 297 24.64 -9.23 8.92
N VAL A 298 23.47 -9.78 9.24
CA VAL A 298 22.63 -9.35 10.38
C VAL A 298 23.42 -9.46 11.68
N GLU A 299 24.03 -10.61 11.97
CA GLU A 299 24.81 -10.78 13.20
C GLU A 299 26.04 -9.86 13.24
N SER A 300 26.70 -9.61 12.10
CA SER A 300 27.80 -8.64 12.04
C SER A 300 27.33 -7.22 12.33
N VAL A 301 26.16 -6.83 11.81
CA VAL A 301 25.55 -5.53 12.08
C VAL A 301 25.14 -5.42 13.54
N LEU A 302 24.48 -6.44 14.11
CA LEU A 302 24.11 -6.48 15.54
C LEU A 302 25.33 -6.39 16.46
N ALA A 303 26.44 -7.04 16.11
CA ALA A 303 27.69 -6.92 16.85
C ALA A 303 28.29 -5.50 16.76
N LYS A 304 28.15 -4.83 15.61
CA LYS A 304 28.68 -3.47 15.35
C LYS A 304 27.78 -2.34 15.88
N LEU A 305 26.47 -2.59 16.00
CA LEU A 305 25.52 -1.67 16.65
C LEU A 305 25.97 -1.36 18.09
N GLY A 306 26.67 -2.30 18.73
CA GLY A 306 27.50 -2.05 19.92
C GLY A 306 26.72 -1.64 21.17
N SER A 307 25.38 -1.68 21.13
CA SER A 307 24.56 -1.24 22.23
C SER A 307 24.73 -2.17 23.43
N THR A 308 25.03 -1.58 24.58
CA THR A 308 25.07 -2.29 25.87
C THR A 308 23.69 -2.87 26.23
N ILE A 309 22.65 -2.30 25.62
CA ILE A 309 21.24 -2.64 25.77
C ILE A 309 20.94 -4.01 25.13
N LEU A 310 21.39 -4.25 23.89
CA LEU A 310 21.11 -5.48 23.13
C LEU A 310 21.80 -6.75 23.66
N VAL A 311 22.80 -6.62 24.54
CA VAL A 311 23.51 -7.78 25.11
C VAL A 311 22.63 -8.54 26.11
N ASN A 312 21.75 -7.81 26.81
CA ASN A 312 20.95 -8.36 27.90
C ASN A 312 19.47 -8.50 27.56
N GLN A 313 19.04 -8.19 26.34
CA GLN A 313 17.63 -8.17 25.94
C GLN A 313 17.38 -9.06 24.74
N THR A 314 16.72 -10.20 24.96
CA THR A 314 16.54 -11.21 23.92
C THR A 314 15.45 -10.81 22.93
N VAL A 315 14.34 -10.23 23.40
CA VAL A 315 13.20 -9.91 22.52
C VAL A 315 13.51 -8.70 21.66
N LEU A 316 14.09 -7.64 22.26
CA LEU A 316 14.49 -6.47 21.49
C LEU A 316 15.54 -6.82 20.44
N ARG A 317 16.49 -7.70 20.79
CA ARG A 317 17.49 -8.20 19.83
C ARG A 317 16.85 -8.95 18.68
N GLU A 318 15.90 -9.85 18.94
CA GLU A 318 15.19 -10.60 17.91
C GLU A 318 14.38 -9.68 16.98
N ALA A 319 13.65 -8.71 17.55
CA ALA A 319 12.89 -7.72 16.79
C ALA A 319 13.79 -6.89 15.87
N VAL A 320 14.90 -6.37 16.39
CA VAL A 320 15.87 -5.59 15.61
C VAL A 320 16.57 -6.46 14.57
N ALA A 321 16.88 -7.71 14.88
CA ALA A 321 17.47 -8.65 13.92
C ALA A 321 16.52 -8.88 12.73
N LYS A 322 15.21 -8.97 12.99
CA LYS A 322 14.19 -9.04 11.94
C LYS A 322 14.17 -7.76 11.10
N SER A 323 14.10 -6.58 11.72
CA SER A 323 14.06 -5.30 11.00
C SER A 323 15.34 -5.03 10.19
N VAL A 324 16.51 -5.42 10.72
CA VAL A 324 17.79 -5.33 9.98
C VAL A 324 17.80 -6.28 8.79
N ARG A 325 17.23 -7.50 8.91
CA ARG A 325 17.09 -8.43 7.79
C ARG A 325 16.24 -7.81 6.69
N GLU A 326 15.07 -7.30 7.03
CA GLU A 326 14.13 -6.65 6.09
C GLU A 326 14.81 -5.47 5.38
N LEU A 327 15.55 -4.61 6.09
CA LEU A 327 16.31 -3.51 5.46
C LEU A 327 17.42 -3.99 4.52
N LEU A 328 18.15 -5.06 4.88
CA LEU A 328 19.18 -5.64 4.02
C LEU A 328 18.60 -6.28 2.76
N GLU A 329 17.36 -6.77 2.84
CA GLU A 329 16.57 -7.31 1.72
C GLU A 329 15.86 -6.22 0.90
N ARG A 330 16.05 -4.94 1.27
CA ARG A 330 15.39 -3.76 0.66
C ARG A 330 13.88 -3.72 0.87
N GLU A 331 13.39 -4.32 1.95
CA GLU A 331 12.00 -4.26 2.36
C GLU A 331 11.70 -3.03 3.22
N ALA A 332 10.49 -2.52 3.06
CA ALA A 332 9.92 -1.39 3.76
C ALA A 332 9.61 -1.74 5.21
N LEU A 333 10.16 -0.97 6.16
CA LEU A 333 9.81 -1.06 7.57
C LEU A 333 8.66 -0.13 7.94
N SER A 334 7.97 -0.48 9.03
CA SER A 334 7.15 0.46 9.79
C SER A 334 8.02 1.55 10.43
N SER A 335 7.45 2.72 10.71
CA SER A 335 8.17 3.80 11.39
C SER A 335 8.58 3.40 12.81
N GLU A 336 7.78 2.60 13.53
CA GLU A 336 8.14 2.10 14.88
C GLU A 336 9.37 1.18 14.83
N ASP A 337 9.43 0.24 13.89
CA ASP A 337 10.55 -0.69 13.74
C ASP A 337 11.83 0.02 13.25
N LEU A 338 11.67 1.04 12.39
CA LEU A 338 12.77 1.91 11.99
C LEU A 338 13.35 2.69 13.18
N LEU A 339 12.49 3.24 14.04
CA LEU A 339 12.92 3.94 15.25
C LEU A 339 13.66 3.00 16.20
N ASP A 340 13.24 1.74 16.29
CA ASP A 340 13.96 0.73 17.07
C ASP A 340 15.39 0.52 16.55
N VAL A 341 15.57 0.39 15.22
CA VAL A 341 16.90 0.28 14.60
C VAL A 341 17.74 1.53 14.81
N LEU A 342 17.17 2.73 14.58
CA LEU A 342 17.88 4.01 14.69
C LEU A 342 18.34 4.29 16.13
N MET A 343 17.47 4.11 17.12
CA MET A 343 17.79 4.47 18.51
C MET A 343 18.72 3.49 19.20
N LEU A 344 18.81 2.25 18.69
CA LEU A 344 19.77 1.26 19.19
C LEU A 344 21.14 1.37 18.52
N GLN A 345 21.25 2.19 17.48
CA GLN A 345 22.50 2.49 16.83
C GLN A 345 23.30 3.50 17.65
N GLN A 346 24.55 3.16 17.98
CA GLN A 346 25.45 4.08 18.72
C GLN A 346 26.12 5.14 17.84
N ALA A 347 25.88 5.13 16.53
CA ALA A 347 26.37 6.16 15.64
C ALA A 347 25.55 7.44 15.86
N GLN A 348 26.23 8.55 16.14
CA GLN A 348 25.57 9.85 16.26
C GLN A 348 25.05 10.34 14.91
N GLU A 349 25.71 9.94 13.81
CA GLU A 349 25.41 10.42 12.47
C GLU A 349 25.40 9.25 11.46
N ILE A 350 24.42 9.26 10.55
CA ILE A 350 24.32 8.35 9.40
C ILE A 350 24.31 9.22 8.15
N ASN A 351 25.31 9.06 7.27
CA ASN A 351 25.43 9.88 6.05
C ASN A 351 25.34 11.41 6.31
N ASN A 352 25.97 11.89 7.39
CA ASN A 352 25.91 13.28 7.88
C ASN A 352 24.54 13.74 8.40
N MET A 353 23.59 12.84 8.59
CA MET A 353 22.31 13.12 9.22
C MET A 353 22.36 12.75 10.70
N ASP A 354 21.88 13.64 11.57
CA ASP A 354 21.78 13.40 13.01
C ASP A 354 20.68 12.38 13.31
N VAL A 355 21.07 11.24 13.88
CA VAL A 355 20.16 10.13 14.19
C VAL A 355 19.07 10.56 15.18
N CYS A 356 19.42 11.39 16.17
CA CYS A 356 18.45 11.92 17.13
C CYS A 356 17.40 12.78 16.44
N GLY A 357 17.85 13.64 15.51
CA GLY A 357 16.96 14.54 14.81
C GLY A 357 15.99 13.80 13.91
N ILE A 358 16.50 12.84 13.14
CA ILE A 358 15.68 11.97 12.30
C ILE A 358 14.65 11.19 13.13
N ALA A 359 15.05 10.60 14.26
CA ALA A 359 14.15 9.80 15.08
C ALA A 359 13.01 10.65 15.68
N LEU A 360 13.33 11.86 16.15
CA LEU A 360 12.31 12.78 16.63
C LEU A 360 11.39 13.24 15.49
N ASP A 361 11.93 13.60 14.33
CA ASP A 361 11.13 14.00 13.17
C ASP A 361 10.15 12.89 12.75
N ILE A 362 10.61 11.64 12.68
CA ILE A 362 9.75 10.48 12.36
C ILE A 362 8.66 10.30 13.43
N CYS A 363 9.00 10.35 14.73
CA CYS A 363 8.03 10.15 15.81
C CYS A 363 6.82 11.11 15.73
N PHE A 364 7.06 12.36 15.32
CA PHE A 364 6.01 13.39 15.25
C PHE A 364 5.34 13.49 13.89
N GLN A 365 6.07 13.28 12.80
CA GLN A 365 5.53 13.44 11.46
C GLN A 365 4.85 12.17 10.96
N ALA A 366 5.30 10.99 11.39
CA ALA A 366 4.82 9.72 10.87
C ALA A 366 3.31 9.49 11.10
N THR A 367 2.62 9.22 10.00
CA THR A 367 1.18 8.91 9.91
C THR A 367 0.85 7.45 10.19
N ASP A 368 1.82 6.54 10.09
CA ASP A 368 1.66 5.13 10.41
C ASP A 368 1.77 4.83 11.91
N ILE A 369 2.22 5.79 12.73
CA ILE A 369 2.24 5.68 14.19
C ILE A 369 0.90 6.19 14.77
N PRO A 370 0.09 5.34 15.41
CA PRO A 370 -1.14 5.75 16.06
C PRO A 370 -0.91 6.79 17.17
N GLU A 371 -1.80 7.79 17.28
CA GLU A 371 -1.66 8.89 18.26
C GLU A 371 -1.63 8.43 19.72
N ASN A 372 -2.31 7.32 20.04
CA ASN A 372 -2.30 6.68 21.36
C ASN A 372 -0.95 5.99 21.70
N ARG A 373 -0.18 5.57 20.69
CA ARG A 373 1.14 4.92 20.87
C ARG A 373 2.29 5.92 20.87
N ARG A 374 2.13 7.07 20.19
CA ARG A 374 3.17 8.10 20.05
C ARG A 374 3.84 8.52 21.38
N PRO A 375 3.13 8.71 22.51
CA PRO A 375 3.78 9.05 23.79
C PRO A 375 4.76 7.98 24.29
N TYR A 376 4.45 6.69 24.08
CA TYR A 376 5.31 5.57 24.50
C TYR A 376 6.55 5.45 23.62
N VAL A 377 6.40 5.70 22.32
CA VAL A 377 7.52 5.78 21.37
C VAL A 377 8.45 6.94 21.75
N LEU A 378 7.89 8.11 22.09
CA LEU A 378 8.67 9.26 22.55
C LEU A 378 9.41 8.96 23.85
N GLN A 379 8.77 8.30 24.82
CA GLN A 379 9.43 7.85 26.06
C GLN A 379 10.60 6.91 25.76
N ASP A 380 10.43 5.98 24.81
CA ASP A 380 11.47 5.04 24.44
C ASP A 380 12.67 5.70 23.76
N ILE A 381 12.43 6.65 22.84
CA ILE A 381 13.48 7.49 22.22
C ILE A 381 14.28 8.20 23.32
N TRP A 382 13.60 8.92 24.22
CA TRP A 382 14.28 9.68 25.29
C TRP A 382 15.02 8.77 26.27
N ARG A 383 14.43 7.63 26.64
CA ARG A 383 15.08 6.64 27.50
C ARG A 383 16.39 6.17 26.89
N ARG A 384 16.38 5.82 25.59
CA ARG A 384 17.58 5.39 24.87
C ARG A 384 18.59 6.52 24.70
N VAL A 385 18.16 7.77 24.44
CA VAL A 385 19.04 8.96 24.45
C VAL A 385 19.77 9.12 25.79
N PHE A 386 19.06 8.94 26.91
CA PHE A 386 19.66 9.05 28.24
C PHE A 386 20.61 7.89 28.59
N ILE A 387 20.43 6.72 27.97
CA ILE A 387 21.26 5.53 28.18
C ILE A 387 22.46 5.49 27.21
N ALA A 388 22.36 6.12 26.03
CA ALA A 388 23.32 5.99 24.92
C ALA A 388 24.75 6.45 25.26
N ASP A 389 24.91 7.44 26.13
CA ASP A 389 26.24 7.96 26.49
C ASP A 389 27.06 6.91 27.27
N LYS A 390 28.16 6.45 26.66
CA LYS A 390 29.06 5.42 27.23
C LYS A 390 29.78 5.89 28.50
N ASP A 391 30.07 7.18 28.58
CA ASP A 391 30.71 7.82 29.73
C ASP A 391 29.68 8.45 30.68
N ALA A 392 28.57 7.77 30.97
CA ALA A 392 27.44 8.39 31.69
C ALA A 392 27.71 8.74 33.17
N TYR A 393 28.72 8.13 33.80
CA TYR A 393 28.87 8.12 35.25
C TYR A 393 29.83 9.17 35.83
N TRP A 394 30.41 10.06 35.00
CA TRP A 394 31.19 11.19 35.53
C TRP A 394 30.28 12.20 36.24
N ARG A 395 30.76 12.83 37.31
CA ARG A 395 30.02 13.88 38.02
C ARG A 395 30.48 15.24 37.56
N LEU A 396 29.55 16.20 37.56
CA LEU A 396 29.85 17.59 37.19
C LEU A 396 30.95 18.20 38.09
N GLN A 397 31.07 17.70 39.32
CA GLN A 397 32.06 18.16 40.30
C GLN A 397 33.47 17.61 40.06
N ASP A 398 33.61 16.53 39.29
CA ASP A 398 34.89 15.83 39.09
C ASP A 398 35.68 16.40 37.90
N VAL A 399 35.06 17.30 37.11
CA VAL A 399 35.54 17.75 35.80
C VAL A 399 35.52 19.28 35.75
N SER A 400 36.45 19.89 35.00
CA SER A 400 36.45 21.36 34.82
C SER A 400 35.20 21.83 34.08
N ASP A 401 34.76 23.07 34.32
CA ASP A 401 33.56 23.62 33.66
C ASP A 401 33.66 23.58 32.12
N LEU A 402 34.83 23.85 31.56
CA LEU A 402 35.06 23.81 30.11
C LEU A 402 34.91 22.39 29.56
N GLU A 403 35.56 21.41 30.18
CA GLU A 403 35.51 20.02 29.76
C GLU A 403 34.11 19.42 29.99
N SER A 404 33.41 19.83 31.04
CA SER A 404 32.02 19.46 31.27
C SER A 404 31.11 19.98 30.17
N ARG A 405 31.33 21.23 29.71
CA ARG A 405 30.57 21.83 28.61
C ARG A 405 30.83 21.09 27.30
N GLU A 406 32.08 20.83 26.95
CA GLU A 406 32.44 20.11 25.71
C GLU A 406 31.83 18.71 25.68
N ARG A 407 31.92 17.96 26.79
CA ARG A 407 31.31 16.62 26.91
C ARG A 407 29.80 16.66 26.80
N LEU A 408 29.14 17.65 27.42
CA LEU A 408 27.69 17.82 27.30
C LEU A 408 27.29 18.22 25.88
N MET A 409 28.04 19.08 25.20
CA MET A 409 27.77 19.46 23.82
C MET A 409 27.91 18.28 22.85
N ALA A 410 28.84 17.35 23.12
CA ALA A 410 29.01 16.12 22.34
C ALA A 410 27.97 15.01 22.65
N SER A 411 27.14 15.19 23.69
CA SER A 411 26.17 14.17 24.14
C SER A 411 24.97 14.06 23.20
N TRP A 412 24.35 12.87 23.19
CA TRP A 412 23.07 12.62 22.51
C TRP A 412 21.96 13.56 23.01
N MET A 413 21.99 13.88 24.30
CA MET A 413 21.01 14.77 24.93
C MET A 413 21.06 16.19 24.38
N CYS A 414 22.26 16.75 24.17
CA CYS A 414 22.40 18.10 23.63
C CYS A 414 21.96 18.17 22.17
N ARG A 415 22.24 17.15 21.37
CA ARG A 415 21.78 17.05 19.98
C ARG A 415 20.26 16.97 19.89
N ALA A 416 19.63 16.04 20.63
CA ALA A 416 18.18 15.94 20.71
C ALA A 416 17.53 17.27 21.15
N TYR A 417 18.12 17.95 22.13
CA TYR A 417 17.62 19.24 22.61
C TYR A 417 17.80 20.36 21.57
N ALA A 418 18.93 20.39 20.85
CA ALA A 418 19.16 21.34 19.77
C ALA A 418 18.10 21.18 18.66
N VAL A 419 17.82 19.94 18.22
CA VAL A 419 16.81 19.68 17.19
C VAL A 419 15.43 20.18 17.61
N ILE A 420 14.98 19.89 18.84
CA ILE A 420 13.67 20.34 19.35
C ILE A 420 13.61 21.87 19.45
N HIS A 421 14.72 22.52 19.80
CA HIS A 421 14.77 23.99 19.86
C HIS A 421 14.75 24.65 18.49
N HIS A 422 15.21 23.95 17.46
CA HIS A 422 15.16 24.37 16.06
C HIS A 422 13.84 24.03 15.36
N ALA A 423 13.08 23.02 15.82
CA ALA A 423 11.78 22.66 15.26
C ALA A 423 10.72 23.75 15.50
N ASP A 424 9.91 24.11 14.50
CA ASP A 424 8.81 25.07 14.67
C ASP A 424 7.54 24.37 15.18
N GLY A 425 7.12 24.68 16.41
CA GLY A 425 5.92 24.11 17.05
C GLY A 425 6.19 22.90 17.98
N HIS A 426 5.27 22.66 18.93
CA HIS A 426 5.25 21.54 19.91
C HIS A 426 6.49 21.33 20.80
N LYS A 427 7.38 22.32 20.91
CA LYS A 427 8.66 22.25 21.67
C LYS A 427 8.56 21.68 23.09
N ASP A 428 7.50 22.05 23.80
CA ASP A 428 7.31 21.62 25.19
C ASP A 428 6.70 20.22 25.30
N GLU A 429 5.99 19.74 24.27
CA GLU A 429 5.41 18.39 24.22
C GLU A 429 6.45 17.34 23.80
N MET A 430 7.45 17.74 23.00
CA MET A 430 8.56 16.86 22.58
C MET A 430 9.59 16.59 23.69
N LEU A 431 9.61 17.40 24.75
CA LEU A 431 10.66 17.40 25.75
C LEU A 431 10.26 16.59 26.99
N LEU A 432 10.90 15.44 27.19
CA LEU A 432 10.71 14.65 28.42
C LEU A 432 11.84 14.88 29.43
N ARG A 433 11.46 14.89 30.71
CA ARG A 433 12.44 14.83 31.82
C ARG A 433 12.90 13.38 31.98
N PRO A 434 14.11 13.13 32.50
CA PRO A 434 14.59 11.77 32.75
C PRO A 434 13.62 10.90 33.56
N GLN A 435 12.87 11.48 34.50
CA GLN A 435 11.88 10.74 35.31
C GLN A 435 10.62 10.35 34.51
N ASP A 436 10.26 11.14 33.50
CA ASP A 436 9.06 10.95 32.69
C ASP A 436 9.33 10.08 31.45
N ALA A 437 10.60 9.78 31.16
CA ALA A 437 11.03 8.91 30.07
C ALA A 437 10.92 7.41 30.40
N LYS A 438 10.44 7.04 31.59
CA LYS A 438 10.15 5.64 31.92
C LYS A 438 9.02 5.15 31.03
N CYS A 439 9.27 4.05 30.30
CA CYS A 439 8.31 3.49 29.38
C CYS A 439 7.89 2.09 29.83
N THR A 440 6.58 1.83 29.80
CA THR A 440 6.01 0.48 29.85
C THR A 440 4.73 0.50 29.04
N MET A 441 4.76 -0.13 27.86
CA MET A 441 3.62 -0.15 26.96
C MET A 441 2.51 -1.05 27.52
N PRO A 442 1.25 -0.59 27.55
CA PRO A 442 0.09 -1.41 27.90
C PRO A 442 -0.12 -2.61 26.96
N ASP A 443 -0.64 -3.73 27.50
CA ASP A 443 -0.90 -4.99 26.76
C ASP A 443 -1.78 -4.77 25.52
N ASN A 444 -2.82 -3.94 25.62
CA ASN A 444 -3.71 -3.65 24.51
C ASN A 444 -2.98 -2.97 23.34
N LEU A 445 -2.12 -2.00 23.61
CA LEU A 445 -1.37 -1.28 22.58
C LEU A 445 -0.26 -2.14 21.96
N PHE A 446 0.37 -3.01 22.77
CA PHE A 446 1.34 -3.97 22.27
C PHE A 446 0.68 -5.00 21.33
N ARG A 447 -0.50 -5.52 21.70
CA ARG A 447 -1.27 -6.43 20.85
C ARG A 447 -1.66 -5.77 19.53
N GLU A 448 -2.07 -4.52 19.53
CA GLU A 448 -2.38 -3.76 18.31
C GLU A 448 -1.15 -3.71 17.38
N ARG A 449 0.05 -3.39 17.90
CA ARG A 449 1.31 -3.39 17.12
C ARG A 449 1.63 -4.77 16.53
N CYS A 450 1.44 -5.84 17.30
CA CYS A 450 1.70 -7.21 16.83
C CYS A 450 0.66 -7.72 15.81
N GLN A 451 -0.58 -7.26 15.89
CA GLN A 451 -1.63 -7.65 14.94
C GLN A 451 -1.41 -7.01 13.56
N GLU A 452 -0.90 -5.77 13.53
CA GLU A 452 -0.53 -5.06 12.30
C GLU A 452 0.61 -5.76 11.54
N THR A 453 1.53 -6.39 12.26
CA THR A 453 2.69 -7.10 11.69
C THR A 453 2.39 -8.54 11.26
N GLY A 454 1.21 -9.07 11.61
CA GLY A 454 0.68 -10.35 11.15
C GLY A 454 1.41 -11.60 11.68
N GLY A 455 0.66 -12.69 11.89
CA GLY A 455 1.22 -14.04 11.94
C GLY A 455 1.49 -14.66 13.32
N MET A 456 1.19 -14.01 14.43
CA MET A 456 1.35 -14.60 15.78
C MET A 456 0.02 -15.05 16.39
N SER A 457 0.02 -16.22 17.01
CA SER A 457 -1.11 -16.70 17.81
C SER A 457 -1.25 -15.87 19.10
N GLU A 458 -2.45 -15.79 19.66
CA GLU A 458 -2.70 -15.01 20.88
C GLU A 458 -1.83 -15.47 22.07
N ALA A 459 -1.48 -16.76 22.10
CA ALA A 459 -0.59 -17.32 23.12
C ALA A 459 0.87 -16.83 22.94
N GLU A 460 1.37 -16.74 21.70
CA GLU A 460 2.72 -16.26 21.40
C GLU A 460 2.85 -14.76 21.69
N VAL A 461 1.84 -13.96 21.33
CA VAL A 461 1.81 -12.51 21.61
C VAL A 461 1.92 -12.26 23.12
N LYS A 462 1.21 -13.04 23.94
CA LYS A 462 1.25 -12.90 25.40
C LYS A 462 2.64 -13.23 25.97
N VAL A 463 3.28 -14.30 25.49
CA VAL A 463 4.64 -14.66 25.94
C VAL A 463 5.65 -13.59 25.53
N GLN A 464 5.56 -13.08 24.29
CA GLN A 464 6.41 -11.99 23.85
C GLN A 464 6.20 -10.70 24.65
N TYR A 465 4.96 -10.38 25.00
CA TYR A 465 4.65 -9.22 25.83
C TYR A 465 5.30 -9.32 27.22
N GLU A 466 5.18 -10.47 27.88
CA GLU A 466 5.79 -10.70 29.19
C GLU A 466 7.32 -10.55 29.15
N LEU A 467 7.96 -11.02 28.09
CA LEU A 467 9.40 -10.87 27.88
C LEU A 467 9.80 -9.43 27.50
N MET A 468 8.99 -8.74 26.71
CA MET A 468 9.21 -7.33 26.36
C MET A 468 9.10 -6.42 27.58
N ILE A 469 8.17 -6.68 28.50
CA ILE A 469 8.09 -5.96 29.77
C ILE A 469 9.39 -6.12 30.56
N GLN A 470 9.96 -7.33 30.62
CA GLN A 470 11.23 -7.54 31.31
C GLN A 470 12.37 -6.75 30.67
N ASP A 471 12.39 -6.66 29.33
CA ASP A 471 13.37 -5.85 28.62
C ASP A 471 13.19 -4.35 28.93
N TYR A 472 11.94 -3.85 28.99
CA TYR A 472 11.64 -2.47 29.40
C TYR A 472 11.99 -2.17 30.86
N GLU A 473 11.72 -3.09 31.78
CA GLU A 473 12.08 -2.96 33.19
C GLU A 473 13.59 -2.81 33.37
N ARG A 474 14.38 -3.59 32.62
CA ARG A 474 15.85 -3.49 32.65
C ARG A 474 16.36 -2.12 32.17
N GLU A 475 15.78 -1.55 31.12
CA GLU A 475 16.14 -0.19 30.69
C GLU A 475 15.71 0.87 31.69
N ASN A 476 14.54 0.70 32.30
CA ASN A 476 14.04 1.62 33.33
C ASN A 476 14.94 1.58 34.59
N ASP A 477 15.42 0.40 34.98
CA ASP A 477 16.37 0.23 36.09
C ASP A 477 17.72 0.89 35.80
N GLU A 478 18.23 0.73 34.57
CA GLU A 478 19.47 1.35 34.14
C GLU A 478 19.34 2.88 34.02
N LEU A 479 18.17 3.39 33.62
CA LEU A 479 17.85 4.81 33.67
C LEU A 479 17.81 5.32 35.12
N ASP A 480 17.17 4.60 36.03
CA ASP A 480 17.13 4.94 37.46
C ASP A 480 18.51 4.94 38.10
N LYS A 481 19.38 4.04 37.66
CA LYS A 481 20.79 4.02 38.06
C LYS A 481 21.51 5.28 37.55
N ARG A 482 21.34 5.65 36.27
CA ARG A 482 21.93 6.90 35.72
C ARG A 482 21.40 8.16 36.40
N ILE A 483 20.12 8.20 36.77
CA ILE A 483 19.53 9.33 37.51
C ILE A 483 20.18 9.48 38.88
N ARG A 484 20.35 8.37 39.62
CA ARG A 484 20.90 8.37 40.98
C ARG A 484 22.41 8.56 41.02
N GLU A 485 23.15 7.83 40.19
CA GLU A 485 24.61 7.75 40.25
C GLU A 485 25.31 8.75 39.33
N GLY A 486 24.72 9.04 38.17
CA GLY A 486 25.32 9.86 37.11
C GLY A 486 24.88 11.34 37.10
N GLN A 487 24.12 11.80 38.11
CA GLN A 487 23.55 13.15 38.19
C GLN A 487 22.82 13.59 36.91
N LEU A 488 22.11 12.66 36.26
CA LEU A 488 21.50 12.89 34.95
C LEU A 488 20.55 14.10 34.93
N LEU A 489 19.83 14.34 36.03
CA LEU A 489 18.92 15.48 36.14
C LEU A 489 19.65 16.83 36.11
N GLU A 490 20.80 16.94 36.78
CA GLU A 490 21.63 18.15 36.80
C GLU A 490 22.26 18.39 35.42
N LYS A 491 22.75 17.31 34.78
CA LYS A 491 23.28 17.36 33.40
C LYS A 491 22.20 17.81 32.41
N TRP A 492 20.98 17.30 32.54
CA TRP A 492 19.84 17.70 31.72
C TRP A 492 19.50 19.17 31.87
N GLN A 493 19.48 19.69 33.11
CA GLN A 493 19.28 21.12 33.33
C GLN A 493 20.41 21.96 32.73
N ARG A 494 21.67 21.49 32.81
CA ARG A 494 22.81 22.21 32.26
C ARG A 494 22.79 22.26 30.72
N VAL A 495 22.45 21.15 30.06
CA VAL A 495 22.26 21.09 28.60
C VAL A 495 21.17 22.07 28.17
N LYS A 496 20.06 22.13 28.92
CA LYS A 496 18.96 23.09 28.68
C LYS A 496 19.45 24.53 28.64
N MET A 497 20.37 24.88 29.55
CA MET A 497 20.96 26.22 29.63
C MET A 497 21.96 26.46 28.49
N ILE A 498 22.85 25.52 28.22
CA ILE A 498 23.88 25.64 27.16
C ILE A 498 23.23 25.92 25.80
N VAL A 499 22.20 25.17 25.43
CA VAL A 499 21.55 25.36 24.11
C VAL A 499 20.78 26.68 24.03
N LYS A 500 20.21 27.16 25.15
CA LYS A 500 19.60 28.49 25.20
C LYS A 500 20.65 29.59 25.01
N GLU A 501 21.78 29.50 25.71
CA GLU A 501 22.90 30.44 25.61
C GLU A 501 23.47 30.49 24.19
N GLU A 502 23.68 29.33 23.54
CA GLU A 502 24.17 29.25 22.15
C GLU A 502 23.21 29.95 21.16
N ARG A 503 21.91 29.81 21.37
CA ARG A 503 20.91 30.46 20.52
C ARG A 503 20.85 31.97 20.75
N GLU A 504 20.89 32.41 22.00
CA GLU A 504 20.94 33.84 22.33
C GLU A 504 22.22 34.48 21.77
N ALA A 505 23.35 33.78 21.84
CA ALA A 505 24.58 34.18 21.19
C ALA A 505 24.43 34.25 19.65
N ALA A 506 23.81 33.24 19.02
CA ALA A 506 23.56 33.23 17.58
C ALA A 506 22.60 34.36 17.13
N MET A 507 21.57 34.67 17.92
CA MET A 507 20.66 35.79 17.66
C MET A 507 21.35 37.15 17.83
N ASN A 508 22.21 37.29 18.84
CA ASN A 508 22.97 38.52 19.06
C ASN A 508 24.05 38.74 17.99
N PHE A 509 24.70 37.69 17.51
CA PHE A 509 25.66 37.77 16.39
C PHE A 509 24.97 38.00 15.04
N GLY A 510 23.81 37.40 14.79
CA GLY A 510 23.00 37.65 13.59
C GLY A 510 22.41 39.07 13.56
N GLY A 511 22.02 39.62 14.71
CA GLY A 511 21.51 41.00 14.82
C GLY A 511 22.57 42.09 14.64
N SER A 512 23.86 41.82 14.89
CA SER A 512 24.94 42.78 14.65
C SER A 512 25.39 42.85 13.18
N GLN A 513 25.09 41.85 12.35
CA GLN A 513 25.43 41.89 10.92
C GLN A 513 24.42 42.70 10.10
N ASP A 514 23.14 42.75 10.51
CA ASP A 514 22.10 43.53 9.84
C ASP A 514 22.13 45.04 10.19
N VAL A 515 22.81 45.45 11.27
CA VAL A 515 22.94 46.87 11.64
C VAL A 515 24.12 47.55 10.92
N MET A 516 25.13 46.80 10.48
CA MET A 516 26.31 47.35 9.78
C MET A 516 26.15 47.49 8.26
N MET A 517 25.00 47.11 7.69
CA MET A 517 24.68 47.26 6.25
C MET A 517 23.56 48.28 5.99
N GLY A 518 23.13 49.04 7.02
CA GLY A 518 22.03 50.01 6.95
C GLY A 518 22.42 51.50 7.00
N GLU A 519 23.68 51.82 7.29
CA GLU A 519 24.17 53.21 7.36
C GLU A 519 25.30 53.40 6.35
N ASP A 520 24.96 53.60 5.08
CA ASP A 520 25.76 54.37 4.12
C ASP A 520 25.02 54.41 2.77
N THR A 521 24.07 55.34 2.60
CA THR A 521 23.76 56.02 1.33
C THR A 521 22.63 57.05 1.49
N GLU A 522 22.88 58.12 2.23
CA GLU A 522 22.29 59.43 1.92
C GLU A 522 23.41 60.47 2.01
N MET A 523 24.03 60.76 0.86
CA MET A 523 24.92 61.90 0.71
C MET A 523 24.46 62.72 -0.49
N ASP A 524 23.74 63.79 -0.14
CA ASP A 524 23.69 65.12 -0.74
C ASP A 524 23.60 65.27 -2.26
N MET A 525 22.39 65.61 -2.70
CA MET A 525 22.17 66.54 -3.82
C MET A 525 22.01 67.96 -3.27
N SER A 526 23.04 68.78 -3.46
CA SER A 526 22.92 70.24 -3.60
C SER A 526 24.10 70.81 -4.36
#